data_AF-A0A955KF61-F1
#
_entry.id   AF-A0A955KF61-F1
#
_cell.length_a   1.000
_cell.length_b   1.000
_cell.length_c   1.000
_cell.angle_alpha   90.00
_cell.angle_beta   90.00
_cell.angle_gamma   90.00
#
_symmetry.space_group_name_H-M   'P 1'
#
loop_
_entity.id
_entity.type
_entity.pdbx_description
1 polymer ?
#
loop_
_entity_poly.entity_id
_entity_poly.type
_entity_poly.pdbx_seq_one_letter_code
_entity_poly.pdbx_strand_id
1 'polypeptide(L)'
;MINSSIDTAAALKYFKQADGVMHQLLTNAFKSNRSLRIPTPKKPDEHFTSLMNAIIGQQISTKAAASVRKNVTNFLGRLTPENVQNADFDELKACGLSNQKTKYLKHNAEVWHE
;
A
#
# COMPACT_ATOMS: atom_id res chain seq x y z
N MET A 1 4.47 21.30 -6.41
CA MET A 1 3.64 20.21 -6.96
C MET A 1 4.52 19.35 -7.84
N ILE A 2 4.88 18.14 -7.41
CA ILE A 2 5.60 17.19 -8.27
C ILE A 2 4.57 16.68 -9.29
N ASN A 3 4.79 16.97 -10.57
CA ASN A 3 3.94 16.47 -11.66
C ASN A 3 4.25 14.98 -11.84
N SER A 4 3.58 14.14 -11.07
CA SER A 4 3.88 12.71 -10.90
C SER A 4 3.00 11.81 -11.76
N SER A 5 2.78 12.18 -13.02
CA SER A 5 2.15 11.27 -13.98
C SER A 5 3.21 10.32 -14.53
N ILE A 6 2.99 9.00 -14.40
CA ILE A 6 3.84 7.99 -15.02
C ILE A 6 3.69 8.11 -16.54
N ASP A 7 4.76 8.46 -17.25
CA ASP A 7 4.79 8.57 -18.71
C ASP A 7 4.97 7.18 -19.35
N THR A 8 3.84 6.58 -19.72
CA THR A 8 3.80 5.24 -20.33
C THR A 8 4.31 5.23 -21.78
N ALA A 9 4.22 6.37 -22.49
CA ALA A 9 4.72 6.49 -23.85
C ALA A 9 6.25 6.53 -23.87
N ALA A 10 6.85 7.29 -22.96
CA ALA A 10 8.30 7.28 -22.75
C ALA A 10 8.79 5.88 -22.34
N ALA A 11 8.08 5.20 -21.43
CA ALA A 11 8.43 3.83 -21.02
C ALA A 11 8.39 2.82 -22.19
N LEU A 12 7.35 2.87 -23.04
CA LEU A 12 7.25 2.02 -24.23
C LEU A 12 8.40 2.30 -25.21
N LYS A 13 8.72 3.58 -25.47
CA LYS A 13 9.84 3.97 -26.33
C LYS A 13 11.17 3.45 -25.81
N TYR A 14 11.40 3.56 -24.50
CA TYR A 14 12.61 3.09 -23.84
C TYR A 14 12.75 1.57 -23.97
N PHE A 15 11.74 0.80 -23.59
CA PHE A 15 11.82 -0.66 -23.66
C PHE A 15 11.99 -1.17 -25.10
N LYS A 16 11.40 -0.50 -26.10
CA LYS A 16 11.62 -0.89 -27.51
C LYS A 16 13.10 -0.91 -27.90
N GLN A 17 13.91 -0.04 -27.29
CA GLN A 17 15.34 0.09 -27.55
C GLN A 17 16.18 -0.78 -26.61
N ALA A 18 15.81 -0.84 -25.32
CA ALA A 18 16.62 -1.48 -24.28
C ALA A 18 16.30 -2.97 -24.06
N ASP A 19 15.03 -3.38 -24.22
CA ASP A 19 14.56 -4.73 -23.91
C ASP A 19 13.27 -5.08 -24.69
N GLY A 20 13.41 -5.86 -25.76
CA GLY A 20 12.31 -6.28 -26.62
C GLY A 20 11.25 -7.14 -25.91
N VAL A 21 11.63 -7.91 -24.89
CA VAL A 21 10.69 -8.72 -24.10
C VAL A 21 9.82 -7.82 -23.24
N MET A 22 10.43 -6.86 -22.53
CA MET A 22 9.68 -5.89 -21.73
C MET A 22 8.79 -4.99 -22.59
N HIS A 23 9.25 -4.60 -23.78
CA HIS A 23 8.41 -3.86 -24.74
C HIS A 23 7.16 -4.65 -25.13
N GLN A 24 7.31 -5.94 -25.43
CA GLN A 24 6.20 -6.80 -25.80
C GLN A 24 5.24 -7.01 -24.62
N LEU A 25 5.76 -7.28 -23.42
CA LEU A 25 4.96 -7.45 -22.20
C LEU A 25 4.15 -6.20 -21.89
N LEU A 26 4.76 -5.02 -21.93
CA LEU A 26 4.09 -3.74 -21.66
C LEU A 26 3.03 -3.44 -22.73
N THR A 27 3.34 -3.69 -24.01
CA THR A 27 2.39 -3.54 -25.12
C THR A 27 1.17 -4.43 -24.92
N ASN A 28 1.38 -5.70 -24.55
CA ASN A 28 0.29 -6.65 -24.31
C ASN A 28 -0.54 -6.25 -23.09
N ALA A 29 0.11 -5.80 -22.02
CA ALA A 29 -0.54 -5.36 -20.80
C ALA A 29 -1.51 -4.20 -21.08
N PHE A 30 -1.11 -3.22 -21.91
CA PHE A 30 -1.99 -2.10 -22.27
C PHE A 30 -3.14 -2.47 -23.22
N LYS A 31 -2.91 -3.42 -24.14
CA LYS A 31 -3.93 -3.88 -25.11
C LYS A 31 -4.93 -4.89 -24.53
N SER A 32 -4.65 -5.47 -23.37
CA SER A 32 -5.51 -6.50 -22.78
C SER A 32 -6.86 -5.95 -22.29
N ASN A 33 -7.88 -6.82 -22.26
CA ASN A 33 -9.21 -6.49 -21.70
C ASN A 33 -9.16 -6.05 -20.22
N ARG A 34 -8.08 -6.37 -19.52
CA ARG A 34 -7.75 -5.85 -18.17
C ARG A 34 -6.47 -5.04 -18.26
N SER A 35 -6.56 -3.90 -18.95
CA SER A 35 -5.42 -3.01 -19.17
C SER A 35 -4.71 -2.66 -17.86
N LEU A 36 -3.38 -2.57 -17.94
CA LEU A 36 -2.53 -2.18 -16.80
C LEU A 36 -3.02 -0.84 -16.23
N ARG A 37 -3.36 -0.83 -14.94
CA ARG A 37 -3.78 0.39 -14.23
C ARG A 37 -2.55 1.18 -13.81
N ILE A 38 -2.52 2.45 -14.21
CA ILE A 38 -1.50 3.38 -13.75
C ILE A 38 -1.91 3.92 -12.38
N PRO A 39 -1.07 3.74 -11.33
CA PRO A 39 -1.40 4.26 -10.01
C PRO A 39 -1.39 5.78 -10.04
N THR A 40 -2.33 6.38 -9.30
CA THR A 40 -2.32 7.80 -9.03
C THR A 40 -1.68 8.07 -7.66
N PRO A 41 -0.99 9.21 -7.49
CA PRO A 41 -0.50 9.62 -6.19
C PRO A 41 -1.61 9.70 -5.16
N LYS A 42 -1.32 9.24 -3.95
CA LYS A 42 -2.21 9.38 -2.80
C LYS A 42 -2.14 10.79 -2.24
N LYS A 43 -3.29 11.29 -1.77
CA LYS A 43 -3.34 12.58 -1.07
C LYS A 43 -2.55 12.46 0.26
N PRO A 44 -1.95 13.55 0.76
CA PRO A 44 -1.20 13.52 2.02
C PRO A 44 -1.97 12.88 3.19
N ASP A 45 -3.27 13.19 3.33
CA ASP A 45 -4.14 12.63 4.38
C ASP A 45 -4.40 11.11 4.26
N GLU A 46 -4.00 10.48 3.15
CA GLU A 46 -4.05 9.03 2.94
C GLU A 46 -2.70 8.34 3.18
N HIS A 47 -1.60 9.08 3.40
CA HIS A 47 -0.23 8.51 3.43
C HIS A 47 -0.06 7.53 4.58
N PHE A 48 -0.43 7.93 5.81
CA PHE A 48 -0.38 7.06 6.98
C PHE A 48 -1.17 5.77 6.77
N THR A 49 -2.46 5.91 6.43
CA THR A 49 -3.35 4.77 6.23
C THR A 49 -2.85 3.86 5.10
N SER A 50 -2.26 4.42 4.04
CA SER A 50 -1.67 3.64 2.94
C SER A 50 -0.46 2.84 3.40
N LEU A 51 0.44 3.44 4.17
CA LEU A 51 1.61 2.76 4.74
C LEU A 51 1.19 1.64 5.69
N MET A 52 0.26 1.91 6.62
CA MET A 52 -0.22 0.91 7.56
C MET A 52 -0.86 -0.27 6.83
N ASN A 53 -1.67 0.00 5.80
CA ASN A 53 -2.28 -1.05 4.98
C ASN A 53 -1.24 -1.88 4.20
N ALA A 54 -0.15 -1.26 3.73
CA ALA A 54 0.95 -1.97 3.11
C ALA A 54 1.63 -2.93 4.10
N ILE A 55 1.93 -2.46 5.32
CA ILE A 55 2.52 -3.27 6.40
C ILE A 55 1.59 -4.43 6.78
N ILE A 56 0.30 -4.17 6.95
CA ILE A 56 -0.69 -5.21 7.29
C ILE A 56 -0.70 -6.32 6.23
N GLY A 57 -0.63 -5.95 4.95
CA GLY A 57 -0.70 -6.89 3.82
C GLY A 57 0.57 -7.72 3.54
N GLN A 58 1.69 -7.40 4.19
CA GLN A 58 2.96 -8.10 3.97
C GLN A 58 2.84 -9.62 4.22
N GLN A 59 3.36 -10.43 3.28
CA GLN A 59 3.54 -11.88 3.40
C GLN A 59 2.24 -12.68 3.63
N ILE A 60 1.09 -12.11 3.27
CA ILE A 60 -0.22 -12.78 3.34
C ILE A 60 -1.02 -12.53 2.07
N SER A 61 -2.05 -13.36 1.84
CA SER A 61 -2.95 -13.17 0.69
C SER A 61 -3.75 -11.87 0.77
N THR A 62 -4.24 -11.38 -0.36
CA THR A 62 -5.11 -10.20 -0.43
C THR A 62 -6.38 -10.37 0.42
N LYS A 63 -6.94 -11.59 0.47
CA LYS A 63 -8.10 -11.95 1.29
C LYS A 63 -7.77 -11.89 2.79
N ALA A 64 -6.64 -12.46 3.19
CA ALA A 64 -6.20 -12.39 4.59
C ALA A 64 -5.93 -10.94 5.02
N ALA A 65 -5.24 -10.16 4.17
CA ALA A 65 -4.98 -8.74 4.42
C ALA A 65 -6.28 -7.92 4.55
N ALA A 66 -7.30 -8.21 3.74
CA ALA A 66 -8.61 -7.57 3.87
C ALA A 66 -9.27 -7.89 5.23
N SER A 67 -9.18 -9.15 5.70
CA SER A 67 -9.72 -9.54 7.00
C SER A 67 -9.03 -8.83 8.16
N VAL A 68 -7.68 -8.81 8.16
CA VAL A 68 -6.92 -8.14 9.23
C VAL A 68 -7.17 -6.64 9.23
N ARG A 69 -7.17 -5.99 8.05
CA ARG A 69 -7.50 -4.55 7.94
C ARG A 69 -8.90 -4.23 8.46
N LYS A 70 -9.88 -5.09 8.19
CA LYS A 70 -11.25 -4.93 8.72
C LYS A 70 -11.25 -4.99 10.24
N ASN A 71 -10.59 -5.97 10.85
CA ASN A 71 -10.53 -6.11 12.30
C ASN A 71 -9.83 -4.91 12.95
N VAL A 72 -8.67 -4.50 12.42
CA VAL A 72 -7.92 -3.33 12.90
C VAL A 72 -8.76 -2.05 12.78
N THR A 73 -9.42 -1.82 11.63
CA THR A 73 -10.27 -0.64 11.45
C THR A 73 -11.49 -0.66 12.37
N ASN A 74 -12.10 -1.83 12.59
CA ASN A 74 -13.24 -1.96 13.50
C ASN A 74 -12.84 -1.68 14.95
N PHE A 75 -11.67 -2.15 15.37
CA PHE A 75 -11.15 -1.92 16.72
C PHE A 75 -10.78 -0.45 16.95
N LEU A 76 -10.10 0.18 15.99
CA LEU A 76 -9.64 1.57 16.11
C LEU A 76 -10.70 2.62 15.72
N GLY A 77 -11.78 2.21 15.06
CA GLY A 77 -12.74 3.09 14.36
C GLY A 77 -12.14 3.74 13.10
N ARG A 78 -11.03 4.47 13.25
CA ARG A 78 -10.25 5.07 12.16
C ARG A 78 -8.77 4.75 12.34
N LEU A 79 -8.09 4.39 11.24
CA LEU A 79 -6.66 4.10 11.23
C LEU A 79 -5.83 5.40 11.15
N THR A 80 -5.73 6.11 12.27
CA THR A 80 -4.93 7.34 12.45
C THR A 80 -3.69 7.06 13.32
N PRO A 81 -2.64 7.90 13.25
CA PRO A 81 -1.48 7.79 14.14
C PRO A 81 -1.89 7.77 15.62
N GLU A 82 -2.72 8.72 16.04
CA GLU A 82 -3.22 8.86 17.41
C GLU A 82 -3.93 7.58 17.90
N ASN A 83 -4.87 7.04 17.11
CA ASN A 83 -5.61 5.83 17.50
C ASN A 83 -4.69 4.62 17.61
N VAL A 84 -3.73 4.45 16.69
CA VAL A 84 -2.75 3.36 16.74
C VAL A 84 -1.82 3.51 17.94
N GLN A 85 -1.39 4.74 18.25
CA GLN A 85 -0.51 5.01 19.37
C GLN A 85 -1.20 4.77 20.72
N ASN A 86 -2.48 5.15 20.84
CA ASN A 86 -3.26 4.98 22.07
C ASN A 86 -3.77 3.54 22.27
N ALA A 87 -3.83 2.74 21.22
CA ALA A 87 -4.27 1.35 21.32
C ALA A 87 -3.27 0.45 22.06
N ASP A 88 -3.82 -0.50 22.82
CA ASP A 88 -3.06 -1.55 23.48
C ASP A 88 -2.39 -2.49 22.45
N PHE A 89 -1.19 -2.95 22.79
CA PHE A 89 -0.39 -3.78 21.89
C PHE A 89 -1.04 -5.15 21.66
N ASP A 90 -1.53 -5.79 22.72
CA ASP A 90 -2.09 -7.13 22.64
C ASP A 90 -3.49 -7.11 22.00
N GLU A 91 -4.28 -6.06 22.22
CA GLU A 91 -5.55 -5.86 21.50
C GLU A 91 -5.34 -5.63 19.99
N LEU A 92 -4.37 -4.80 19.60
CA LEU A 92 -3.98 -4.63 18.19
C LEU A 92 -3.53 -5.96 17.58
N LYS A 93 -2.70 -6.71 18.31
CA LYS A 93 -2.25 -8.04 17.87
C LYS A 93 -3.41 -9.01 17.70
N ALA A 94 -4.39 -8.99 18.60
CA ALA A 94 -5.58 -9.83 18.54
C ALA A 94 -6.44 -9.57 17.29
N CYS A 95 -6.28 -8.44 16.61
CA CYS A 95 -6.90 -8.18 15.31
C CYS A 95 -6.37 -9.06 14.16
N GLY A 96 -5.34 -9.88 14.41
CA GLY A 96 -4.72 -10.78 13.43
C GLY A 96 -3.37 -10.30 12.90
N LEU A 97 -2.74 -9.34 13.60
CA LEU A 97 -1.38 -8.91 13.30
C LEU A 97 -0.36 -9.89 13.89
N SER A 98 0.78 -10.04 13.23
CA SER A 98 1.94 -10.67 13.87
C SER A 98 2.57 -9.69 14.87
N ASN A 99 3.34 -10.21 15.84
CA ASN A 99 4.11 -9.39 16.78
C ASN A 99 4.90 -8.28 16.06
N GLN A 100 5.56 -8.61 14.95
CA GLN A 100 6.40 -7.66 14.21
C GLN A 100 5.56 -6.56 13.54
N LYS A 101 4.42 -6.92 12.94
CA LYS A 101 3.51 -5.93 12.34
C LYS A 101 2.92 -5.00 13.40
N THR A 102 2.56 -5.52 14.57
CA THR A 102 2.09 -4.68 15.69
C THR A 102 3.16 -3.68 16.12
N LYS A 103 4.42 -4.12 16.28
CA LYS A 103 5.55 -3.23 16.59
C LYS A 103 5.74 -2.15 15.53
N TYR A 104 5.67 -2.51 14.25
CA TYR A 104 5.82 -1.54 13.16
C TYR A 104 4.68 -0.53 13.13
N LEU A 105 3.42 -0.96 13.32
CA LEU A 105 2.29 -0.04 13.40
C LEU A 105 2.48 0.96 14.56
N LYS A 106 2.80 0.48 15.76
CA LYS A 106 3.05 1.34 16.93
C LYS A 106 4.22 2.30 16.70
N HIS A 107 5.35 1.81 16.20
CA HIS A 107 6.51 2.64 15.94
C HIS A 107 6.23 3.72 14.89
N ASN A 108 5.61 3.35 13.75
CA ASN A 108 5.29 4.32 12.70
C ASN A 108 4.26 5.34 13.17
N ALA A 109 3.33 4.97 14.06
CA ALA A 109 2.41 5.92 14.68
C ALA A 109 3.11 6.90 15.63
N GLU A 110 4.08 6.42 16.42
CA GLU A 110 4.86 7.23 17.36
C GLU A 110 5.74 8.28 16.65
N VAL A 111 6.39 7.90 15.54
CA VAL A 111 7.29 8.80 14.79
C VAL A 111 6.57 9.54 13.65
N TRP A 112 5.25 9.44 13.56
CA TRP A 112 4.51 10.11 12.50
C TRP A 112 4.46 11.61 12.77
N HIS A 113 5.11 12.38 11.89
CA HIS A 113 5.13 13.84 11.94
C HIS A 113 4.61 14.37 10.60
N GLU A 114 3.29 14.29 10.42
CA GLU A 114 2.58 14.97 9.34
C GLU A 114 1.75 16.13 9.90
#